data_AF-A0AAD0Q9K1-F1
#
_entry.id   AF-A0AAD0Q9K1-F1
#
_cell.length_a   1.000
_cell.length_b   1.000
_cell.length_c   1.000
_cell.angle_alpha   90.00
_cell.angle_beta   90.00
_cell.angle_gamma   90.00
#
_symmetry.space_group_name_H-M   'P 1'
#
loop_
_entity.id
_entity.type
_entity.pdbx_description
1 polymer ?
#
loop_
_entity_poly.entity_id
_entity_poly.type
_entity_poly.pdbx_seq_one_letter_code
_entity_poly.pdbx_strand_id
1 'polypeptide(L)'
;MSSARPRIRRRTALTAVPAALLAASLTACSGGGAAGSAAQAGGDAKAPQTSISVNLTGDAAAPGEPVKVTLAHGKLKTVSVTAGEGGALAGKISADGRTWISERVAAPGTAYTVEAKDADGGSDRATFTTAEAEKVNKLTLAPGKNTTVGIAQPLSIVFDHPVKNKAAVEKGLKVSTSNDTEGSWGWLQDYSGKDRVDWRPKEYWKPGTKVTLKAELNGIDTGADGGWFVRDYLTTFTIGAAQVVKVDLDGHRLALHRDGKQVMDIPMSAGTPGGKKASWRGTAVLMSKEGTINMNSETVGLGDAYDKMVDFSMRLTWSGMYAHAAPWNAPYFGNANRSSGCLGMSDANASALYGQVRVGDPFEITGADAKGTVAEGNGYGAWNVSWTDWQAKSALR
;
A
#
# COMPACT_ATOMS: atom_id res chain seq x y z
N MET A 1 38.23 -35.05 -11.09
CA MET A 1 38.20 -35.14 -12.56
C MET A 1 37.41 -33.96 -13.10
N SER A 2 38.11 -33.04 -13.75
CA SER A 2 37.59 -31.76 -14.24
C SER A 2 37.01 -31.94 -15.64
N SER A 3 35.74 -31.60 -15.86
CA SER A 3 35.10 -31.58 -17.18
C SER A 3 34.68 -30.16 -17.54
N ALA A 4 35.52 -29.50 -18.33
CA ALA A 4 35.25 -28.24 -18.99
C ALA A 4 34.42 -28.45 -20.27
N ARG A 5 33.47 -27.54 -20.56
CA ARG A 5 32.84 -27.27 -21.88
C ARG A 5 31.98 -25.97 -21.78
N PRO A 6 31.66 -25.27 -22.88
CA PRO A 6 32.45 -24.15 -23.42
C PRO A 6 31.76 -22.78 -23.32
N ARG A 7 32.56 -21.70 -23.37
CA ARG A 7 32.11 -20.30 -23.43
C ARG A 7 31.53 -19.94 -24.80
N ILE A 8 30.25 -19.58 -24.85
CA ILE A 8 29.58 -19.01 -26.02
C ILE A 8 29.93 -17.51 -26.11
N ARG A 9 30.68 -17.13 -27.16
CA ARG A 9 30.90 -15.73 -27.54
C ARG A 9 29.64 -15.17 -28.21
N ARG A 10 28.95 -14.22 -27.57
CA ARG A 10 27.91 -13.40 -28.23
C ARG A 10 28.59 -12.16 -28.84
N ARG A 11 28.48 -12.05 -30.17
CA ARG A 11 28.91 -10.90 -30.97
C ARG A 11 27.92 -9.75 -30.75
N THR A 12 28.43 -8.61 -30.31
CA THR A 12 27.75 -7.32 -30.29
C THR A 12 27.74 -6.73 -31.70
N ALA A 13 26.55 -6.46 -32.24
CA ALA A 13 26.36 -5.67 -33.44
C ALA A 13 25.90 -4.27 -33.02
N LEU A 14 26.74 -3.26 -33.26
CA LEU A 14 26.37 -1.84 -33.18
C LEU A 14 25.60 -1.46 -34.44
N THR A 15 24.38 -0.95 -34.29
CA THR A 15 23.66 -0.23 -35.35
C THR A 15 23.65 1.25 -34.99
N ALA A 16 24.40 2.03 -35.77
CA ALA A 16 24.42 3.49 -35.72
C ALA A 16 23.17 4.07 -36.40
N VAL A 17 22.56 5.09 -35.78
CA VAL A 17 21.47 5.90 -36.34
C VAL A 17 22.00 7.32 -36.52
N PRO A 18 21.92 7.94 -37.71
CA PRO A 18 22.43 9.29 -37.91
C PRO A 18 21.39 10.35 -37.48
N ALA A 19 21.90 11.40 -36.82
CA ALA A 19 21.17 12.61 -36.47
C ALA A 19 21.11 13.56 -37.68
N ALA A 20 19.91 14.03 -38.05
CA ALA A 20 19.71 15.09 -39.02
C ALA A 20 19.57 16.43 -38.31
N LEU A 21 20.59 17.29 -38.50
CA LEU A 21 20.60 18.71 -38.15
C LEU A 21 19.91 19.50 -39.27
N LEU A 22 18.86 20.25 -38.94
CA LEU A 22 18.29 21.28 -39.82
C LEU A 22 18.66 22.65 -39.27
N ALA A 23 19.70 23.23 -39.86
CA ALA A 23 20.02 24.65 -39.78
C ALA A 23 19.40 25.34 -40.99
N ALA A 24 18.55 26.35 -40.77
CA ALA A 24 18.10 27.27 -41.80
C ALA A 24 18.60 28.67 -41.45
N SER A 25 19.62 29.10 -42.20
CA SER A 25 20.09 30.48 -42.29
C SER A 25 19.32 31.21 -43.38
N LEU A 26 18.88 32.43 -43.11
CA LEU A 26 18.48 33.40 -44.13
C LEU A 26 19.12 34.74 -43.80
N THR A 27 20.06 35.14 -44.65
CA THR A 27 20.69 36.47 -44.68
C THR A 27 20.05 37.35 -45.75
N ALA A 28 19.86 38.62 -45.36
CA ALA A 28 20.02 39.86 -46.12
C ALA A 28 18.97 40.28 -47.17
N CYS A 29 18.45 41.50 -46.97
CA CYS A 29 18.53 42.57 -47.97
C CYS A 29 18.60 43.93 -47.25
N SER A 30 19.71 44.64 -47.45
CA SER A 30 19.88 46.07 -47.13
C SER A 30 19.25 46.92 -48.23
N GLY A 31 18.60 48.01 -47.86
CA GLY A 31 18.20 49.10 -48.76
C GLY A 31 18.01 50.38 -47.96
N GLY A 32 18.90 51.36 -48.15
CA GLY A 32 18.85 52.66 -47.49
C GLY A 32 17.95 53.67 -48.20
N GLY A 33 17.44 54.64 -47.43
CA GLY A 33 16.72 55.82 -47.93
C GLY A 33 16.20 56.66 -46.76
N ALA A 34 16.55 57.94 -46.73
CA ALA A 34 16.45 58.84 -45.57
C ALA A 34 15.15 59.66 -45.48
N ALA A 35 14.91 60.15 -44.26
CA ALA A 35 14.18 61.36 -43.83
C ALA A 35 12.64 61.39 -43.86
N GLY A 36 12.05 61.72 -42.69
CA GLY A 36 10.67 62.18 -42.57
C GLY A 36 10.05 61.96 -41.18
N SER A 37 10.05 63.01 -40.37
CA SER A 37 9.53 63.13 -39.00
C SER A 37 8.14 62.55 -38.73
N ALA A 38 7.97 61.91 -37.57
CA ALA A 38 6.94 62.28 -36.58
C ALA A 38 7.21 61.53 -35.27
N ALA A 39 7.43 62.29 -34.20
CA ALA A 39 7.45 61.79 -32.84
C ALA A 39 6.08 61.20 -32.49
N GLN A 40 6.07 59.97 -32.02
CA GLN A 40 5.00 59.48 -31.17
C GLN A 40 5.65 58.81 -29.97
N ALA A 41 5.70 59.56 -28.88
CA ALA A 41 6.01 59.05 -27.56
C ALA A 41 4.95 58.01 -27.20
N GLY A 42 5.20 56.76 -27.58
CA GLY A 42 4.55 55.61 -26.98
C GLY A 42 5.10 55.50 -25.56
N GLY A 43 4.29 55.91 -24.58
CA GLY A 43 4.62 55.68 -23.19
C GLY A 43 4.95 54.22 -23.00
N ASP A 44 6.13 53.95 -22.45
CA ASP A 44 6.47 52.66 -21.88
C ASP A 44 5.38 52.34 -20.84
N ALA A 45 4.38 51.57 -21.26
CA ALA A 45 3.48 50.89 -20.35
C ALA A 45 4.36 49.87 -19.63
N LYS A 46 4.99 50.31 -18.54
CA LYS A 46 5.70 49.48 -17.58
C LYS A 46 4.78 48.29 -17.32
N ALA A 47 5.21 47.10 -17.76
CA ALA A 47 4.45 45.88 -17.52
C ALA A 47 4.01 45.87 -16.06
N PRO A 48 2.73 45.55 -15.75
CA PRO A 48 2.27 45.51 -14.36
C PRO A 48 3.28 44.65 -13.60
N GLN A 49 3.93 45.24 -12.59
CA GLN A 49 4.86 44.51 -11.74
C GLN A 49 4.01 43.61 -10.84
N THR A 50 3.64 42.45 -11.37
CA THR A 50 3.10 41.34 -10.58
C THR A 50 4.11 41.05 -9.49
N SER A 51 3.65 41.05 -8.24
CA SER A 51 4.49 40.69 -7.10
C SER A 51 3.71 39.72 -6.23
N ILE A 52 4.31 38.57 -5.96
CA ILE A 52 3.75 37.55 -5.09
C ILE A 52 4.56 37.42 -3.80
N SER A 53 3.88 37.00 -2.72
CA SER A 53 4.52 36.47 -1.53
C SER A 53 4.14 35.00 -1.34
N VAL A 54 5.11 34.19 -0.93
CA VAL A 54 4.94 32.79 -0.57
C VAL A 54 5.23 32.64 0.92
N ASN A 55 4.39 31.91 1.66
CA ASN A 55 4.59 31.72 3.11
C ASN A 55 5.88 30.95 3.44
N LEU A 56 6.29 30.03 2.57
CA LEU A 56 7.53 29.25 2.69
C LEU A 56 8.63 29.91 1.85
N THR A 57 9.77 30.18 2.46
CA THR A 57 10.90 30.90 1.83
C THR A 57 12.25 30.33 2.28
N GLY A 58 13.29 30.57 1.49
CA GLY A 58 14.66 30.13 1.77
C GLY A 58 14.90 28.65 1.46
N ASP A 59 16.03 28.14 1.95
CA ASP A 59 16.55 26.81 1.57
C ASP A 59 16.26 25.72 2.61
N ALA A 60 15.59 26.07 3.72
CA ALA A 60 15.26 25.17 4.83
C ALA A 60 13.93 25.56 5.51
N ALA A 61 12.89 25.84 4.71
CA ALA A 61 11.56 26.15 5.21
C ALA A 61 10.95 24.94 5.97
N ALA A 62 10.09 25.20 6.95
CA ALA A 62 9.41 24.13 7.67
C ALA A 62 8.45 23.35 6.72
N PRO A 63 8.57 22.01 6.60
CA PRO A 63 7.62 21.20 5.85
C PRO A 63 6.30 21.01 6.62
N GLY A 64 5.31 20.42 5.96
CA GLY A 64 4.02 20.07 6.59
C GLY A 64 2.98 21.18 6.61
N GLU A 65 3.28 22.34 6.01
CA GLU A 65 2.32 23.41 5.79
C GLU A 65 1.86 23.47 4.32
N PRO A 66 0.59 23.84 4.05
CA PRO A 66 0.17 24.22 2.71
C PRO A 66 1.00 25.41 2.17
N VAL A 67 1.29 25.38 0.88
CA VAL A 67 1.87 26.51 0.17
C VAL A 67 0.76 27.53 -0.09
N LYS A 68 0.95 28.73 0.44
CA LYS A 68 0.08 29.89 0.24
C LYS A 68 0.82 30.94 -0.59
N VAL A 69 0.23 31.30 -1.72
CA VAL A 69 0.71 32.36 -2.61
C VAL A 69 -0.25 33.53 -2.52
N THR A 70 0.24 34.73 -2.22
CA THR A 70 -0.58 35.95 -2.13
C THR A 70 -0.09 36.96 -3.15
N LEU A 71 -1.01 37.49 -3.97
CA LEU A 71 -0.72 38.53 -4.94
C LEU A 71 -0.87 39.92 -4.30
N ALA A 72 0.12 40.80 -4.48
CA ALA A 72 0.12 42.14 -3.89
C ALA A 72 -1.03 43.02 -4.44
N HIS A 73 -1.23 43.00 -5.76
CA HIS A 73 -2.20 43.84 -6.46
C HIS A 73 -2.89 43.07 -7.59
N GLY A 74 -4.16 43.37 -7.86
CA GLY A 74 -4.93 42.71 -8.91
C GLY A 74 -5.52 41.36 -8.48
N LYS A 75 -5.65 40.44 -9.45
CA LYS A 75 -6.19 39.09 -9.27
C LYS A 75 -5.31 38.05 -9.95
N LEU A 76 -5.09 36.93 -9.27
CA LEU A 76 -4.45 35.74 -9.81
C LEU A 76 -5.31 35.15 -10.91
N LYS A 77 -4.66 34.79 -12.01
CA LYS A 77 -5.25 34.03 -13.12
C LYS A 77 -4.83 32.57 -13.05
N THR A 78 -3.53 32.32 -12.82
CA THR A 78 -2.97 30.96 -12.70
C THR A 78 -1.86 30.94 -11.66
N VAL A 79 -1.77 29.85 -10.92
CA VAL A 79 -0.62 29.53 -10.06
C VAL A 79 -0.19 28.10 -10.35
N SER A 80 1.10 27.89 -10.54
CA SER A 80 1.71 26.56 -10.68
C SER A 80 2.76 26.39 -9.59
N VAL A 81 2.64 25.31 -8.81
CA VAL A 81 3.63 24.91 -7.82
C VAL A 81 4.19 23.56 -8.23
N THR A 82 5.43 23.56 -8.68
CA THR A 82 6.12 22.40 -9.21
C THR A 82 7.28 21.99 -8.32
N ALA A 83 7.60 20.70 -8.35
CA ALA A 83 8.78 20.11 -7.73
C ALA A 83 9.22 18.92 -8.60
N GLY A 84 10.16 18.10 -8.12
CA GLY A 84 10.54 16.85 -8.76
C GLY A 84 9.35 15.90 -9.01
N GLU A 85 9.61 14.74 -9.62
CA GLU A 85 8.57 13.80 -10.04
C GLU A 85 7.57 13.49 -8.90
N GLY A 86 6.28 13.72 -9.16
CA GLY A 86 5.20 13.50 -8.19
C GLY A 86 5.10 14.52 -7.04
N GLY A 87 5.96 15.54 -7.00
CA GLY A 87 5.98 16.55 -5.94
C GLY A 87 5.17 17.82 -6.21
N ALA A 88 4.59 17.97 -7.42
CA ALA A 88 3.78 19.14 -7.75
C ALA A 88 2.53 19.25 -6.86
N LEU A 89 2.18 20.48 -6.49
CA LEU A 89 1.06 20.75 -5.60
C LEU A 89 -0.10 21.39 -6.37
N ALA A 90 -1.21 20.66 -6.46
CA ALA A 90 -2.49 21.23 -6.86
C ALA A 90 -3.01 22.19 -5.77
N GLY A 91 -3.83 23.16 -6.16
CA GLY A 91 -4.36 24.17 -5.25
C GLY A 91 -5.45 25.01 -5.88
N LYS A 92 -6.06 25.87 -5.07
CA LYS A 92 -7.20 26.70 -5.48
C LYS A 92 -6.93 28.17 -5.23
N ILE A 93 -7.33 28.99 -6.18
CA ILE A 93 -7.41 30.44 -6.02
C ILE A 93 -8.66 30.76 -5.17
N SER A 94 -8.53 31.64 -4.19
CA SER A 94 -9.62 32.13 -3.35
C SER A 94 -10.64 32.93 -4.16
N ALA A 95 -11.87 33.05 -3.64
CA ALA A 95 -12.95 33.73 -4.34
C ALA A 95 -12.66 35.22 -4.65
N ASP A 96 -11.86 35.88 -3.81
CA ASP A 96 -11.41 37.26 -4.04
C ASP A 96 -10.32 37.37 -5.13
N GLY A 97 -9.79 36.24 -5.59
CA GLY A 97 -8.75 36.16 -6.61
C GLY A 97 -7.35 36.49 -6.10
N ARG A 98 -7.13 36.73 -4.80
CA ARG A 98 -5.84 37.24 -4.29
C ARG A 98 -4.90 36.20 -3.73
N THR A 99 -5.44 35.08 -3.29
CA THR A 99 -4.67 34.02 -2.64
C THR A 99 -4.82 32.73 -3.42
N TRP A 100 -3.75 31.94 -3.51
CA TRP A 100 -3.82 30.53 -3.88
C TRP A 100 -3.31 29.68 -2.72
N ILE A 101 -3.98 28.57 -2.44
CA ILE A 101 -3.59 27.62 -1.38
C ILE A 101 -3.52 26.22 -1.97
N SER A 102 -2.41 25.52 -1.71
CA SER A 102 -2.27 24.11 -2.11
C SER A 102 -3.23 23.20 -1.34
N GLU A 103 -3.75 22.18 -2.03
CA GLU A 103 -4.63 21.16 -1.43
C GLU A 103 -3.86 20.20 -0.52
N ARG A 104 -2.54 20.12 -0.71
CA ARG A 104 -1.60 19.30 0.05
C ARG A 104 -0.51 20.17 0.65
N VAL A 105 0.18 19.61 1.64
CA VAL A 105 1.29 20.27 2.35
C VAL A 105 2.60 20.12 1.58
N ALA A 106 3.54 21.04 1.79
CA ALA A 106 4.90 20.94 1.28
C ALA A 106 5.64 19.78 1.97
N ALA A 107 6.22 18.88 1.18
CA ALA A 107 6.92 17.71 1.67
C ALA A 107 8.33 18.07 2.16
N PRO A 108 8.91 17.33 3.13
CA PRO A 108 10.31 17.49 3.53
C PRO A 108 11.30 17.31 2.37
N GLY A 109 12.47 17.95 2.46
CA GLY A 109 13.59 17.79 1.51
C GLY A 109 13.25 18.13 0.06
N THR A 110 12.25 18.99 -0.17
CA THR A 110 11.68 19.22 -1.50
C THR A 110 11.90 20.67 -1.92
N ALA A 111 12.54 20.83 -3.08
CA ALA A 111 12.67 22.12 -3.75
C ALA A 111 11.42 22.41 -4.60
N TYR A 112 10.81 23.56 -4.36
CA TYR A 112 9.60 24.03 -5.02
C TYR A 112 9.86 25.26 -5.87
N THR A 113 9.24 25.29 -7.06
CA THR A 113 9.15 26.48 -7.91
C THR A 113 7.69 26.91 -8.01
N VAL A 114 7.42 28.15 -7.61
CA VAL A 114 6.12 28.81 -7.67
C VAL A 114 6.12 29.79 -8.83
N GLU A 115 5.20 29.63 -9.76
CA GLU A 115 4.93 30.59 -10.82
C GLU A 115 3.50 31.11 -10.72
N ALA A 116 3.33 32.42 -10.71
CA ALA A 116 2.03 33.06 -10.69
C ALA A 116 1.87 34.01 -11.87
N LYS A 117 0.66 34.06 -12.43
CA LYS A 117 0.25 35.06 -13.42
C LYS A 117 -0.98 35.80 -12.92
N ASP A 118 -1.00 37.11 -13.08
CA ASP A 118 -2.19 37.91 -12.81
C ASP A 118 -3.12 37.99 -14.03
N ALA A 119 -4.28 38.59 -13.84
CA ALA A 119 -5.30 38.78 -14.86
C ALA A 119 -4.87 39.76 -15.97
N ASP A 120 -3.94 40.66 -15.66
CA ASP A 120 -3.45 41.71 -16.56
C ASP A 120 -2.28 41.24 -17.44
N GLY A 121 -1.86 39.98 -17.27
CA GLY A 121 -0.84 39.32 -18.08
C GLY A 121 0.57 39.39 -17.51
N GLY A 122 0.75 40.00 -16.34
CA GLY A 122 2.02 39.99 -15.64
C GLY A 122 2.28 38.65 -14.93
N SER A 123 3.55 38.41 -14.57
CA SER A 123 3.98 37.18 -13.92
C SER A 123 5.07 37.42 -12.90
N ASP A 124 5.08 36.60 -11.84
CA ASP A 124 6.16 36.57 -10.86
C ASP A 124 6.51 35.12 -10.49
N ARG A 125 7.73 34.92 -9.99
CA ARG A 125 8.26 33.59 -9.62
C ARG A 125 8.94 33.65 -8.26
N ALA A 126 8.74 32.61 -7.46
CA ALA A 126 9.46 32.37 -6.23
C ALA A 126 9.93 30.92 -6.14
N THR A 127 10.98 30.69 -5.36
CA THR A 127 11.51 29.35 -5.06
C THR A 127 11.76 29.21 -3.57
N PHE A 128 11.60 27.99 -3.06
CA PHE A 128 11.99 27.64 -1.70
C PHE A 128 12.31 26.14 -1.63
N THR A 129 13.09 25.75 -0.62
CA THR A 129 13.36 24.35 -0.29
C THR A 129 12.94 24.09 1.14
N THR A 130 12.29 22.96 1.39
CA THR A 130 11.91 22.54 2.74
C THR A 130 13.04 21.78 3.43
N ALA A 131 13.12 21.87 4.75
CA ALA A 131 14.05 21.08 5.54
C ALA A 131 13.84 19.57 5.33
N GLU A 132 14.93 18.80 5.40
CA GLU A 132 14.93 17.34 5.31
C GLU A 132 14.18 16.70 6.49
N ALA A 133 13.58 15.53 6.25
CA ALA A 133 13.00 14.75 7.33
C ALA A 133 14.11 14.05 8.12
N GLU A 134 14.22 14.35 9.42
CA GLU A 134 15.13 13.63 10.32
C GLU A 134 14.80 12.14 10.43
N LYS A 135 13.51 11.80 10.29
CA LYS A 135 12.99 10.44 10.36
C LYS A 135 11.91 10.24 9.30
N VAL A 136 12.00 9.11 8.59
CA VAL A 136 11.04 8.73 7.55
C VAL A 136 10.24 7.51 8.01
N ASN A 137 8.93 7.65 8.09
CA ASN A 137 8.03 6.52 8.31
C ASN A 137 7.82 5.76 7.00
N LYS A 138 8.31 4.53 6.95
CA LYS A 138 8.11 3.63 5.80
C LYS A 138 6.94 2.71 6.07
N LEU A 139 6.37 2.15 5.01
CA LEU A 139 5.24 1.25 5.10
C LEU A 139 5.44 -0.01 4.28
N THR A 140 4.81 -1.08 4.74
CA THR A 140 4.64 -2.34 4.00
C THR A 140 3.17 -2.48 3.60
N LEU A 141 2.92 -2.67 2.31
CA LEU A 141 1.58 -2.88 1.76
C LEU A 141 1.33 -4.35 1.48
N ALA A 142 0.17 -4.84 1.90
CA ALA A 142 -0.40 -6.10 1.44
C ALA A 142 -1.85 -5.87 0.98
N PRO A 143 -2.29 -6.37 -0.18
CA PRO A 143 -1.53 -7.15 -1.15
C PRO A 143 -0.45 -6.35 -1.88
N GLY A 144 0.51 -7.08 -2.45
CA GLY A 144 1.47 -6.51 -3.38
C GLY A 144 0.81 -5.99 -4.67
N LYS A 145 1.52 -5.10 -5.37
CA LYS A 145 1.04 -4.49 -6.62
C LYS A 145 0.79 -5.53 -7.70
N ASN A 146 -0.33 -5.37 -8.42
CA ASN A 146 -0.79 -6.20 -9.52
C ASN A 146 -0.97 -7.69 -9.17
N THR A 147 -1.25 -7.98 -7.89
CA THR A 147 -1.52 -9.35 -7.44
C THR A 147 -3.00 -9.70 -7.59
N THR A 148 -3.29 -11.01 -7.59
CA THR A 148 -4.64 -11.52 -7.41
C THR A 148 -4.68 -12.28 -6.09
N VAL A 149 -5.68 -12.01 -5.25
CA VAL A 149 -5.81 -12.52 -3.88
C VAL A 149 -7.20 -13.08 -3.64
N GLY A 150 -7.38 -13.87 -2.58
CA GLY A 150 -8.67 -14.42 -2.19
C GLY A 150 -9.65 -13.38 -1.64
N ILE A 151 -10.89 -13.82 -1.45
CA ILE A 151 -12.04 -12.96 -1.14
C ILE A 151 -12.04 -12.36 0.28
N ALA A 152 -11.14 -12.80 1.16
CA ALA A 152 -11.04 -12.29 2.53
C ALA A 152 -9.78 -11.43 2.75
N GLN A 153 -9.01 -11.12 1.69
CA GLN A 153 -7.80 -10.32 1.82
C GLN A 153 -8.12 -8.85 2.18
N PRO A 154 -7.69 -8.33 3.33
CA PRO A 154 -7.76 -6.90 3.59
C PRO A 154 -6.69 -6.17 2.78
N LEU A 155 -6.91 -4.88 2.54
CA LEU A 155 -5.81 -3.98 2.23
C LEU A 155 -5.16 -3.57 3.54
N SER A 156 -3.93 -4.01 3.77
CA SER A 156 -3.20 -3.82 5.00
C SER A 156 -1.97 -2.95 4.80
N ILE A 157 -1.77 -2.02 5.73
CA ILE A 157 -0.61 -1.13 5.80
C ILE A 157 0.01 -1.24 7.18
N VAL A 158 1.25 -1.72 7.24
CA VAL A 158 2.04 -1.77 8.49
C VAL A 158 3.12 -0.69 8.42
N PHE A 159 3.24 0.10 9.48
CA PHE A 159 4.17 1.22 9.56
C PHE A 159 5.43 0.84 10.32
N ASP A 160 6.60 1.31 9.88
CA ASP A 160 7.87 1.04 10.57
C ASP A 160 8.05 1.84 11.85
N HIS A 161 7.34 2.96 11.98
CA HIS A 161 7.32 3.79 13.17
C HIS A 161 5.88 4.09 13.64
N PRO A 162 5.68 4.42 14.92
CA PRO A 162 4.36 4.73 15.46
C PRO A 162 3.66 5.85 14.68
N VAL A 163 2.35 5.73 14.54
CA VAL A 163 1.50 6.76 13.91
C VAL A 163 0.60 7.37 14.97
N LYS A 164 0.97 8.58 15.43
CA LYS A 164 0.13 9.36 16.35
C LYS A 164 -0.97 10.10 15.61
N ASN A 165 -0.64 10.69 14.46
CA ASN A 165 -1.58 11.46 13.63
C ASN A 165 -2.42 10.55 12.70
N LYS A 166 -3.10 9.54 13.27
CA LYS A 166 -3.86 8.52 12.52
C LYS A 166 -4.89 9.11 11.56
N ALA A 167 -5.61 10.14 11.99
CA ALA A 167 -6.60 10.83 11.16
C ALA A 167 -5.97 11.50 9.92
N ALA A 168 -4.80 12.13 10.07
CA ALA A 168 -4.11 12.76 8.95
C ALA A 168 -3.65 11.71 7.93
N VAL A 169 -3.10 10.60 8.41
CA VAL A 169 -2.71 9.47 7.56
C VAL A 169 -3.90 8.87 6.84
N GLU A 170 -4.97 8.51 7.57
CA GLU A 170 -6.16 7.87 7.00
C GLU A 170 -6.85 8.75 5.95
N LYS A 171 -6.88 10.06 6.13
CA LYS A 171 -7.43 11.00 5.13
C LYS A 171 -6.68 10.96 3.80
N GLY A 172 -5.38 10.64 3.82
CA GLY A 172 -4.56 10.43 2.64
C GLY A 172 -4.77 9.07 1.97
N LEU A 173 -5.46 8.12 2.61
CA LEU A 173 -5.66 6.77 2.08
C LEU A 173 -6.99 6.65 1.34
N LYS A 174 -6.93 6.67 0.01
CA LYS A 174 -8.11 6.62 -0.87
C LYS A 174 -8.25 5.26 -1.54
N VAL A 175 -9.27 4.49 -1.17
CA VAL A 175 -9.62 3.22 -1.81
C VAL A 175 -10.69 3.44 -2.86
N SER A 176 -10.48 2.90 -4.06
CA SER A 176 -11.48 2.83 -5.12
C SER A 176 -11.62 1.39 -5.60
N THR A 177 -12.86 0.96 -5.86
CA THR A 177 -13.17 -0.41 -6.29
C THR A 177 -14.00 -0.37 -7.57
N SER A 178 -13.85 -1.36 -8.45
CA SER A 178 -14.54 -1.38 -9.75
C SER A 178 -16.05 -1.62 -9.68
N ASN A 179 -16.58 -1.85 -8.49
CA ASN A 179 -17.98 -2.18 -8.22
C ASN A 179 -18.54 -1.42 -7.01
N ASP A 180 -17.91 -0.30 -6.65
CA ASP A 180 -18.34 0.59 -5.57
C ASP A 180 -18.58 -0.12 -4.22
N THR A 181 -17.74 -1.12 -3.92
CA THR A 181 -17.76 -1.85 -2.66
C THR A 181 -17.58 -0.89 -1.48
N GLU A 182 -18.58 -0.87 -0.58
CA GLU A 182 -18.48 -0.20 0.72
C GLU A 182 -17.41 -0.88 1.59
N GLY A 183 -16.58 -0.08 2.25
CA GLY A 183 -15.66 -0.58 3.26
C GLY A 183 -15.19 0.52 4.20
N SER A 184 -14.34 0.14 5.15
CA SER A 184 -13.90 1.01 6.22
C SER A 184 -12.49 0.66 6.66
N TRP A 185 -11.74 1.69 7.02
CA TRP A 185 -10.46 1.56 7.69
C TRP A 185 -10.65 1.19 9.17
N GLY A 186 -9.74 0.36 9.68
CA GLY A 186 -9.63 0.07 11.11
C GLY A 186 -8.17 0.08 11.54
N TRP A 187 -7.85 0.89 12.55
CA TRP A 187 -6.53 0.92 13.18
C TRP A 187 -6.39 -0.17 14.24
N LEU A 188 -5.26 -0.85 14.22
CA LEU A 188 -4.91 -1.93 15.13
C LEU A 188 -3.39 -2.02 15.33
N GLN A 189 -2.95 -2.87 16.24
CA GLN A 189 -1.55 -3.30 16.29
C GLN A 189 -1.37 -4.59 15.50
N ASP A 190 -0.33 -4.63 14.69
CA ASP A 190 0.17 -5.87 14.11
C ASP A 190 0.73 -6.77 15.22
N TYR A 191 0.86 -8.07 14.94
CA TYR A 191 1.45 -9.02 15.90
C TYR A 191 2.86 -8.63 16.35
N SER A 192 3.62 -7.93 15.49
CA SER A 192 4.93 -7.38 15.83
C SER A 192 4.90 -6.20 16.82
N GLY A 193 3.72 -5.70 17.16
CA GLY A 193 3.52 -4.50 17.99
C GLY A 193 3.54 -3.18 17.21
N LYS A 194 3.80 -3.23 15.90
CA LYS A 194 3.76 -2.06 15.01
C LYS A 194 2.33 -1.55 14.81
N ASP A 195 2.20 -0.23 14.61
CA ASP A 195 0.92 0.34 14.17
C ASP A 195 0.58 -0.19 12.78
N ARG A 196 -0.71 -0.52 12.61
CA ARG A 196 -1.26 -1.06 11.39
C ARG A 196 -2.63 -0.48 11.13
N VAL A 197 -2.94 -0.26 9.85
CA VAL A 197 -4.29 0.08 9.42
C VAL A 197 -4.70 -0.85 8.29
N ASP A 198 -5.90 -1.40 8.40
CA ASP A 198 -6.49 -2.25 7.37
C ASP A 198 -7.76 -1.62 6.82
N TRP A 199 -8.00 -1.77 5.52
CA TRP A 199 -9.29 -1.56 4.90
C TRP A 199 -9.90 -2.91 4.54
N ARG A 200 -11.16 -3.11 4.91
CA ARG A 200 -11.95 -4.25 4.43
C ARG A 200 -13.40 -3.84 4.14
N PRO A 201 -14.09 -4.59 3.27
CA PRO A 201 -15.53 -4.47 3.14
C PRO A 201 -16.27 -5.05 4.35
N LYS A 202 -17.58 -4.78 4.40
CA LYS A 202 -18.48 -5.37 5.39
C LYS A 202 -18.51 -6.89 5.30
N GLU A 203 -18.71 -7.40 4.08
CA GLU A 203 -18.73 -8.82 3.71
C GLU A 203 -17.47 -9.17 2.91
N TYR A 204 -17.19 -10.45 2.67
CA TYR A 204 -16.10 -10.83 1.76
C TYR A 204 -16.24 -10.17 0.39
N TRP A 205 -15.10 -9.91 -0.22
CA TRP A 205 -15.02 -9.31 -1.54
C TRP A 205 -15.76 -10.13 -2.60
N LYS A 206 -16.44 -9.45 -3.52
CA LYS A 206 -16.98 -10.09 -4.72
C LYS A 206 -15.83 -10.48 -5.66
N PRO A 207 -15.81 -11.71 -6.21
CA PRO A 207 -14.84 -12.12 -7.23
C PRO A 207 -14.74 -11.15 -8.41
N GLY A 208 -13.54 -10.97 -8.94
CA GLY A 208 -13.27 -10.08 -10.07
C GLY A 208 -13.19 -8.59 -9.72
N THR A 209 -13.47 -8.19 -8.48
CA THR A 209 -13.32 -6.79 -8.04
C THR A 209 -11.88 -6.33 -8.23
N LYS A 210 -11.68 -5.20 -8.94
CA LYS A 210 -10.39 -4.51 -8.99
C LYS A 210 -10.36 -3.46 -7.88
N VAL A 211 -9.31 -3.48 -7.07
CA VAL A 211 -9.13 -2.57 -5.93
C VAL A 211 -7.89 -1.74 -6.19
N THR A 212 -7.99 -0.43 -6.01
CA THR A 212 -6.86 0.50 -6.08
C THR A 212 -6.80 1.33 -4.81
N LEU A 213 -5.61 1.43 -4.22
CA LEU A 213 -5.29 2.40 -3.19
C LEU A 213 -4.36 3.47 -3.77
N LYS A 214 -4.82 4.71 -3.67
CA LYS A 214 -4.00 5.92 -3.79
C LYS A 214 -3.73 6.43 -2.37
N ALA A 215 -2.51 6.24 -1.89
CA ALA A 215 -2.06 6.75 -0.60
C ALA A 215 -1.26 8.04 -0.82
N GLU A 216 -1.94 9.17 -0.67
CA GLU A 216 -1.39 10.53 -0.81
C GLU A 216 -0.74 10.96 0.52
N LEU A 217 0.37 10.32 0.86
CA LEU A 217 1.01 10.46 2.15
C LEU A 217 2.19 11.43 2.15
N ASN A 218 2.75 11.77 0.99
CA ASN A 218 3.91 12.67 0.92
C ASN A 218 3.63 13.99 1.67
N GLY A 219 4.53 14.34 2.59
CA GLY A 219 4.45 15.51 3.45
C GLY A 219 3.63 15.34 4.73
N ILE A 220 3.06 14.17 5.02
CA ILE A 220 2.31 13.94 6.26
C ILE A 220 3.27 13.62 7.41
N ASP A 221 3.21 14.41 8.48
CA ASP A 221 3.84 14.12 9.76
C ASP A 221 3.02 13.09 10.55
N THR A 222 3.67 12.00 10.96
CA THR A 222 3.06 10.93 11.75
C THR A 222 3.21 11.14 13.26
N GLY A 223 3.90 12.21 13.68
CA GLY A 223 4.16 12.60 15.07
C GLY A 223 5.63 12.42 15.45
N ALA A 224 6.04 12.97 16.60
CA ALA A 224 7.44 13.06 17.05
C ALA A 224 8.23 11.75 16.95
N ASP A 225 7.64 10.62 17.38
CA ASP A 225 8.32 9.32 17.32
C ASP A 225 8.21 8.63 15.95
N GLY A 226 7.24 9.05 15.14
CA GLY A 226 6.87 8.47 13.85
C GLY A 226 7.67 9.02 12.67
N GLY A 227 7.95 10.33 12.67
CA GLY A 227 8.57 11.02 11.55
C GLY A 227 7.60 11.26 10.39
N TRP A 228 8.14 11.42 9.18
CA TRP A 228 7.38 11.88 8.01
C TRP A 228 7.19 10.80 6.96
N PHE A 229 6.09 10.88 6.23
CA PHE A 229 6.00 10.27 4.91
C PHE A 229 6.60 11.22 3.86
N VAL A 230 7.54 10.70 3.06
CA VAL A 230 8.27 11.46 2.03
C VAL A 230 7.95 11.00 0.60
N ARG A 231 6.87 10.23 0.44
CA ARG A 231 6.38 9.78 -0.86
C ARG A 231 4.93 9.35 -0.81
N ASP A 232 4.31 9.30 -1.98
CA ASP A 232 3.02 8.68 -2.20
C ASP A 232 3.16 7.21 -2.60
N TYR A 233 2.08 6.45 -2.46
CA TYR A 233 2.01 5.06 -2.87
C TYR A 233 0.77 4.80 -3.73
N LEU A 234 0.95 3.96 -4.74
CA LEU A 234 -0.13 3.47 -5.60
C LEU A 234 -0.02 1.96 -5.70
N THR A 235 -1.06 1.25 -5.27
CA THR A 235 -1.19 -0.19 -5.46
C THR A 235 -2.55 -0.54 -6.05
N THR A 236 -2.56 -1.57 -6.88
CA THR A 236 -3.77 -2.14 -7.46
C THR A 236 -3.69 -3.65 -7.31
N PHE A 237 -4.80 -4.30 -6.98
CA PHE A 237 -4.90 -5.76 -6.94
C PHE A 237 -6.29 -6.20 -7.39
N THR A 238 -6.45 -7.49 -7.65
CA THR A 238 -7.72 -8.08 -8.10
C THR A 238 -8.15 -9.18 -7.16
N ILE A 239 -9.46 -9.29 -6.94
CA ILE A 239 -10.05 -10.36 -6.16
C ILE A 239 -10.28 -11.58 -7.06
N GLY A 240 -9.77 -12.73 -6.63
CA GLY A 240 -9.88 -14.01 -7.33
C GLY A 240 -11.24 -14.68 -7.18
N ALA A 241 -11.29 -15.99 -7.45
CA ALA A 241 -12.49 -16.80 -7.30
C ALA A 241 -12.98 -16.85 -5.85
N ALA A 242 -14.28 -17.08 -5.65
CA ALA A 242 -14.84 -17.25 -4.31
C ALA A 242 -14.46 -18.62 -3.76
N GLN A 243 -13.42 -18.65 -2.93
CA GLN A 243 -12.97 -19.86 -2.24
C GLN A 243 -13.09 -19.66 -0.74
N VAL A 244 -13.57 -20.68 -0.03
CA VAL A 244 -13.63 -20.72 1.43
C VAL A 244 -13.19 -22.09 1.89
N VAL A 245 -12.23 -22.16 2.79
CA VAL A 245 -11.84 -23.39 3.45
C VAL A 245 -12.62 -23.50 4.75
N LYS A 246 -13.55 -24.44 4.84
CA LYS A 246 -14.27 -24.71 6.08
C LYS A 246 -13.51 -25.76 6.88
N VAL A 247 -13.28 -25.49 8.15
CA VAL A 247 -12.53 -26.36 9.06
C VAL A 247 -13.40 -26.68 10.25
N ASP A 248 -13.75 -27.94 10.39
CA ASP A 248 -14.44 -28.47 11.56
C ASP A 248 -13.45 -29.19 12.46
N LEU A 249 -13.05 -28.54 13.55
CA LEU A 249 -12.11 -29.11 14.51
C LEU A 249 -12.71 -30.32 15.24
N ASP A 250 -14.03 -30.31 15.48
CA ASP A 250 -14.72 -31.36 16.24
C ASP A 250 -15.00 -32.58 15.35
N GLY A 251 -15.37 -32.34 14.08
CA GLY A 251 -15.52 -33.37 13.06
C GLY A 251 -14.21 -33.84 12.42
N HIS A 252 -13.08 -33.19 12.70
CA HIS A 252 -11.76 -33.51 12.16
C HIS A 252 -11.69 -33.44 10.61
N ARG A 253 -12.44 -32.51 10.01
CA ARG A 253 -12.55 -32.33 8.55
C ARG A 253 -12.18 -30.92 8.12
N LEU A 254 -11.58 -30.86 6.94
CA LEU A 254 -11.38 -29.62 6.20
C LEU A 254 -12.01 -29.78 4.81
N ALA A 255 -12.88 -28.84 4.43
CA ALA A 255 -13.53 -28.82 3.13
C ALA A 255 -13.21 -27.53 2.37
N LEU A 256 -12.75 -27.65 1.12
CA LEU A 256 -12.63 -26.49 0.24
C LEU A 256 -13.95 -26.30 -0.50
N HIS A 257 -14.55 -25.13 -0.35
CA HIS A 257 -15.69 -24.69 -1.14
C HIS A 257 -15.22 -23.68 -2.20
N ARG A 258 -15.67 -23.85 -3.44
CA ARG A 258 -15.49 -22.91 -4.53
C ARG A 258 -16.86 -22.58 -5.11
N ASP A 259 -17.18 -21.28 -5.16
CA ASP A 259 -18.47 -20.78 -5.66
C ASP A 259 -19.67 -21.46 -4.97
N GLY A 260 -19.56 -21.66 -3.65
CA GLY A 260 -20.58 -22.31 -2.82
C GLY A 260 -20.59 -23.85 -2.86
N LYS A 261 -19.88 -24.48 -3.80
CA LYS A 261 -19.84 -25.95 -3.95
C LYS A 261 -18.59 -26.53 -3.29
N GLN A 262 -18.75 -27.64 -2.57
CA GLN A 262 -17.62 -28.37 -2.02
C GLN A 262 -16.84 -29.06 -3.15
N VAL A 263 -15.54 -28.80 -3.24
CA VAL A 263 -14.64 -29.35 -4.26
C VAL A 263 -13.52 -30.20 -3.66
N MET A 264 -13.31 -30.14 -2.35
CA MET A 264 -12.42 -31.04 -1.63
C MET A 264 -13.00 -31.37 -0.26
N ASP A 265 -12.64 -32.55 0.25
CA ASP A 265 -12.95 -33.00 1.60
C ASP A 265 -11.76 -33.78 2.15
N ILE A 266 -11.14 -33.26 3.20
CA ILE A 266 -9.83 -33.67 3.69
C ILE A 266 -9.95 -34.13 5.16
N PRO A 267 -9.65 -35.40 5.48
CA PRO A 267 -9.43 -35.80 6.86
C PRO A 267 -8.17 -35.11 7.38
N MET A 268 -8.28 -34.49 8.56
CA MET A 268 -7.19 -33.73 9.17
C MET A 268 -7.02 -34.08 10.65
N SER A 269 -5.89 -33.68 11.23
CA SER A 269 -5.68 -33.69 12.67
C SER A 269 -5.21 -32.30 13.10
N ALA A 270 -6.04 -31.60 13.87
CA ALA A 270 -5.78 -30.25 14.33
C ALA A 270 -5.04 -30.24 15.69
N GLY A 271 -4.95 -29.07 16.30
CA GLY A 271 -4.30 -28.86 17.60
C GLY A 271 -4.95 -29.61 18.75
N THR A 272 -4.13 -30.20 19.62
CA THR A 272 -4.60 -30.99 20.77
C THR A 272 -5.53 -30.14 21.66
N PRO A 273 -6.79 -30.56 21.89
CA PRO A 273 -7.79 -29.82 22.66
C PRO A 273 -7.35 -29.45 24.09
N GLY A 274 -7.98 -28.42 24.67
CA GLY A 274 -7.90 -28.15 26.11
C GLY A 274 -6.64 -27.44 26.62
N GLY A 275 -5.85 -26.80 25.76
CA GLY A 275 -4.66 -26.07 26.21
C GLY A 275 -3.95 -25.25 25.13
N LYS A 276 -2.69 -24.90 25.38
CA LYS A 276 -1.86 -24.04 24.49
C LYS A 276 -1.69 -24.62 23.07
N LYS A 277 -1.75 -25.96 22.95
CA LYS A 277 -1.64 -26.71 21.71
C LYS A 277 -2.93 -26.77 20.89
N ALA A 278 -4.06 -26.29 21.41
CA ALA A 278 -5.30 -26.26 20.66
C ALA A 278 -5.22 -25.25 19.50
N SER A 279 -5.97 -25.51 18.43
CA SER A 279 -6.09 -24.61 17.29
C SER A 279 -6.92 -23.37 17.65
N TRP A 280 -6.77 -22.31 16.86
CA TRP A 280 -7.67 -21.15 16.93
C TRP A 280 -8.97 -21.42 16.17
N ARG A 281 -10.07 -20.78 16.57
CA ARG A 281 -11.35 -20.75 15.84
C ARG A 281 -11.59 -19.37 15.19
N GLY A 282 -12.68 -19.25 14.43
CA GLY A 282 -13.04 -18.07 13.67
C GLY A 282 -12.42 -18.06 12.28
N THR A 283 -12.47 -16.92 11.61
CA THR A 283 -11.89 -16.72 10.29
C THR A 283 -10.40 -16.38 10.42
N ALA A 284 -9.56 -17.24 9.87
CA ALA A 284 -8.15 -16.97 9.61
C ALA A 284 -7.95 -16.81 8.10
N VAL A 285 -7.38 -15.71 7.62
CA VAL A 285 -7.13 -15.55 6.18
C VAL A 285 -5.73 -16.05 5.86
N LEU A 286 -5.59 -16.85 4.80
CA LEU A 286 -4.31 -17.37 4.36
C LEU A 286 -3.34 -16.23 4.01
N MET A 287 -2.24 -16.12 4.77
CA MET A 287 -1.30 -15.00 4.69
C MET A 287 -0.17 -15.26 3.70
N SER A 288 0.35 -16.49 3.69
CA SER A 288 1.48 -16.89 2.86
C SER A 288 1.42 -18.38 2.55
N LYS A 289 2.05 -18.72 1.42
CA LYS A 289 2.27 -20.10 0.98
C LYS A 289 3.79 -20.29 0.92
N GLU A 290 4.35 -20.93 1.94
CA GLU A 290 5.79 -20.92 2.21
C GLU A 290 6.52 -22.15 1.68
N GLY A 291 5.80 -23.12 1.12
CA GLY A 291 6.39 -24.32 0.56
C GLY A 291 6.94 -25.20 1.68
N THR A 292 8.24 -25.45 1.66
CA THR A 292 8.94 -26.22 2.71
C THR A 292 9.60 -25.27 3.69
N ILE A 293 9.22 -25.35 4.97
CA ILE A 293 9.82 -24.53 6.04
C ILE A 293 10.28 -25.39 7.21
N ASN A 294 11.22 -24.89 7.99
CA ASN A 294 11.48 -25.44 9.31
C ASN A 294 10.50 -24.86 10.33
N MET A 295 9.60 -25.68 10.85
CA MET A 295 8.72 -25.29 11.96
C MET A 295 9.42 -25.62 13.27
N ASN A 296 9.80 -24.59 14.03
CA ASN A 296 10.45 -24.69 15.35
C ASN A 296 9.51 -24.11 16.43
N SER A 297 9.18 -24.94 17.43
CA SER A 297 8.24 -24.61 18.50
C SER A 297 8.69 -23.50 19.45
N GLU A 298 9.99 -23.22 19.54
CA GLU A 298 10.52 -22.12 20.35
C GLU A 298 10.01 -20.77 19.85
N THR A 299 9.89 -20.63 18.52
CA THR A 299 9.44 -19.40 17.85
C THR A 299 7.99 -19.02 18.18
N VAL A 300 7.22 -19.96 18.74
CA VAL A 300 5.81 -19.79 19.12
C VAL A 300 5.58 -20.01 20.63
N GLY A 301 6.65 -20.01 21.43
CA GLY A 301 6.57 -20.12 22.88
C GLY A 301 6.13 -21.49 23.41
N LEU A 302 6.40 -22.56 22.67
CA LEU A 302 6.08 -23.94 23.04
C LEU A 302 7.32 -24.76 23.47
N GLY A 303 8.45 -24.10 23.74
CA GLY A 303 9.69 -24.78 24.12
C GLY A 303 10.22 -25.68 23.00
N ASP A 304 10.71 -26.87 23.34
CA ASP A 304 11.31 -27.87 22.46
C ASP A 304 10.29 -28.92 21.92
N ALA A 305 9.01 -28.59 21.92
CA ALA A 305 7.94 -29.51 21.54
C ALA A 305 8.06 -30.07 20.10
N TYR A 306 8.67 -29.33 19.16
CA TYR A 306 8.97 -29.81 17.80
C TYR A 306 10.03 -28.94 17.08
N ASP A 307 10.81 -29.59 16.21
CA ASP A 307 11.68 -28.97 15.21
C ASP A 307 11.65 -29.86 13.95
N LYS A 308 10.98 -29.41 12.89
CA LYS A 308 10.66 -30.24 11.71
C LYS A 308 10.64 -29.46 10.41
N MET A 309 11.21 -30.05 9.37
CA MET A 309 10.96 -29.63 7.99
C MET A 309 9.56 -30.06 7.57
N VAL A 310 8.76 -29.11 7.09
CA VAL A 310 7.34 -29.30 6.79
C VAL A 310 7.00 -28.74 5.42
N ASP A 311 6.45 -29.59 4.56
CA ASP A 311 6.04 -29.25 3.20
C ASP A 311 4.64 -28.64 3.11
N PHE A 312 4.37 -27.95 2.01
CA PHE A 312 3.09 -27.32 1.67
C PHE A 312 2.54 -26.41 2.78
N SER A 313 3.44 -25.65 3.42
CA SER A 313 3.13 -24.81 4.57
C SER A 313 2.31 -23.57 4.16
N MET A 314 1.10 -23.47 4.70
CA MET A 314 0.13 -22.38 4.48
C MET A 314 -0.09 -21.63 5.80
N ARG A 315 0.47 -20.43 5.95
CA ARG A 315 0.42 -19.67 7.20
C ARG A 315 -0.94 -19.02 7.40
N LEU A 316 -1.57 -19.28 8.55
CA LEU A 316 -2.87 -18.73 8.92
C LEU A 316 -2.79 -17.65 10.01
N THR A 317 -1.82 -17.75 10.91
CA THR A 317 -1.61 -16.77 11.99
C THR A 317 -0.13 -16.48 12.22
N TRP A 318 0.17 -15.30 12.79
CA TRP A 318 1.53 -14.96 13.22
C TRP A 318 1.99 -15.77 14.44
N SER A 319 1.05 -16.14 15.32
CA SER A 319 1.26 -17.09 16.44
C SER A 319 1.52 -18.55 16.02
N GLY A 320 1.67 -18.83 14.71
CA GLY A 320 2.20 -20.09 14.21
C GLY A 320 1.17 -21.19 13.94
N MET A 321 -0.09 -20.84 13.66
CA MET A 321 -1.03 -21.81 13.11
C MET A 321 -0.87 -21.88 11.58
N TYR A 322 -0.67 -23.10 11.08
CA TYR A 322 -0.57 -23.41 9.65
C TYR A 322 -1.55 -24.51 9.24
N ALA A 323 -1.86 -24.60 7.95
CA ALA A 323 -2.27 -25.84 7.32
C ALA A 323 -1.09 -26.42 6.53
N HIS A 324 -0.80 -27.71 6.67
CA HIS A 324 0.41 -28.30 6.05
C HIS A 324 0.39 -29.84 5.98
N ALA A 325 1.38 -30.40 5.30
CA ALA A 325 1.66 -31.83 5.29
C ALA A 325 2.18 -32.32 6.65
N ALA A 326 1.55 -33.36 7.21
CA ALA A 326 1.89 -33.92 8.50
C ALA A 326 1.82 -35.47 8.50
N PRO A 327 2.48 -36.18 7.58
CA PRO A 327 2.32 -37.63 7.41
C PRO A 327 2.59 -38.44 8.70
N TRP A 328 3.41 -37.91 9.61
CA TRP A 328 3.63 -38.50 10.94
C TRP A 328 2.36 -38.58 11.82
N ASN A 329 1.34 -37.77 11.53
CA ASN A 329 0.04 -37.75 12.22
C ASN A 329 -1.04 -38.58 11.50
N ALA A 330 -0.68 -39.38 10.48
CA ALA A 330 -1.63 -40.15 9.67
C ALA A 330 -2.66 -40.97 10.46
N PRO A 331 -2.31 -41.65 11.57
CA PRO A 331 -3.29 -42.41 12.36
C PRO A 331 -4.42 -41.57 12.96
N TYR A 332 -4.25 -40.25 13.08
CA TYR A 332 -5.21 -39.36 13.72
C TYR A 332 -6.10 -38.59 12.74
N PHE A 333 -5.78 -38.59 11.44
CA PHE A 333 -6.55 -37.84 10.45
C PHE A 333 -8.01 -38.30 10.41
N GLY A 334 -8.94 -37.37 10.58
CA GLY A 334 -10.37 -37.64 10.62
C GLY A 334 -10.88 -38.29 11.91
N ASN A 335 -10.02 -38.52 12.90
CA ASN A 335 -10.36 -39.27 14.12
C ASN A 335 -10.00 -38.54 15.43
N ALA A 336 -8.92 -37.74 15.44
CA ALA A 336 -8.51 -37.01 16.62
C ALA A 336 -7.59 -35.82 16.29
N ASN A 337 -7.62 -34.80 17.15
CA ASN A 337 -6.71 -33.66 17.09
C ASN A 337 -5.46 -33.92 17.96
N ARG A 338 -4.29 -34.06 17.32
CA ARG A 338 -3.01 -34.43 17.97
C ARG A 338 -1.81 -33.59 17.50
N SER A 339 -2.06 -32.39 16.97
CA SER A 339 -1.01 -31.43 16.62
C SER A 339 -0.75 -30.42 17.74
N SER A 340 0.21 -29.51 17.52
CA SER A 340 0.52 -28.37 18.41
C SER A 340 -0.20 -27.07 18.00
N GLY A 341 -1.26 -27.16 17.19
CA GLY A 341 -2.11 -26.03 16.79
C GLY A 341 -2.40 -25.99 15.29
N CYS A 342 -1.53 -26.58 14.47
CA CYS A 342 -1.69 -26.64 13.03
C CYS A 342 -2.81 -27.58 12.58
N LEU A 343 -3.29 -27.37 11.35
CA LEU A 343 -4.18 -28.26 10.62
C LEU A 343 -3.33 -29.21 9.77
N GLY A 344 -3.02 -30.38 10.32
CA GLY A 344 -2.20 -31.39 9.65
C GLY A 344 -3.01 -32.32 8.76
N MET A 345 -2.49 -32.65 7.58
CA MET A 345 -3.10 -33.59 6.63
C MET A 345 -2.04 -34.43 5.89
N SER A 346 -2.45 -35.40 5.08
CA SER A 346 -1.51 -36.20 4.28
C SER A 346 -0.77 -35.35 3.24
N ASP A 347 0.39 -35.81 2.76
CA ASP A 347 1.17 -35.10 1.73
C ASP A 347 0.34 -34.84 0.47
N ALA A 348 -0.42 -35.84 0.01
CA ALA A 348 -1.28 -35.71 -1.16
C ALA A 348 -2.37 -34.64 -0.95
N ASN A 349 -3.01 -34.62 0.22
CA ASN A 349 -4.05 -33.63 0.54
C ASN A 349 -3.46 -32.23 0.69
N ALA A 350 -2.32 -32.10 1.35
CA ALA A 350 -1.63 -30.83 1.54
C ALA A 350 -1.18 -30.26 0.20
N SER A 351 -0.56 -31.07 -0.67
CA SER A 351 -0.19 -30.67 -2.03
C SER A 351 -1.41 -30.23 -2.85
N ALA A 352 -2.51 -30.99 -2.79
CA ALA A 352 -3.72 -30.67 -3.53
C ALA A 352 -4.39 -29.38 -3.04
N LEU A 353 -4.49 -29.18 -1.72
CA LEU A 353 -5.04 -27.97 -1.13
C LEU A 353 -4.16 -26.77 -1.45
N TYR A 354 -2.84 -26.89 -1.21
CA TYR A 354 -1.84 -25.87 -1.53
C TYR A 354 -1.90 -25.46 -3.00
N GLY A 355 -2.12 -26.38 -3.93
CA GLY A 355 -2.28 -26.05 -5.36
C GLY A 355 -3.53 -25.21 -5.67
N GLN A 356 -4.58 -25.32 -4.86
CA GLN A 356 -5.89 -24.69 -5.14
C GLN A 356 -6.15 -23.41 -4.36
N VAL A 357 -5.68 -23.32 -3.11
CA VAL A 357 -5.88 -22.12 -2.29
C VAL A 357 -4.90 -21.01 -2.65
N ARG A 358 -5.31 -19.79 -2.33
CA ARG A 358 -4.58 -18.55 -2.61
C ARG A 358 -4.45 -17.72 -1.34
N VAL A 359 -3.36 -16.95 -1.26
CA VAL A 359 -3.25 -15.88 -0.25
C VAL A 359 -4.50 -15.00 -0.35
N GLY A 360 -5.12 -14.74 0.80
CA GLY A 360 -6.41 -14.04 0.89
C GLY A 360 -7.64 -14.93 0.99
N ASP A 361 -7.53 -16.24 0.78
CA ASP A 361 -8.68 -17.15 0.98
C ASP A 361 -8.94 -17.33 2.49
N PRO A 362 -10.20 -17.24 2.95
CA PRO A 362 -10.57 -17.47 4.34
C PRO A 362 -10.56 -18.97 4.69
N PHE A 363 -10.03 -19.26 5.87
CA PHE A 363 -10.22 -20.50 6.60
C PHE A 363 -11.20 -20.22 7.74
N GLU A 364 -12.43 -20.69 7.59
CA GLU A 364 -13.51 -20.57 8.58
C GLU A 364 -13.46 -21.77 9.51
N ILE A 365 -13.03 -21.53 10.74
CA ILE A 365 -12.69 -22.59 11.69
C ILE A 365 -13.71 -22.63 12.83
N THR A 366 -14.35 -23.77 13.02
CA THR A 366 -15.30 -24.03 14.11
C THR A 366 -14.80 -25.14 15.03
N GLY A 367 -15.19 -25.10 16.29
CA GLY A 367 -14.90 -26.15 17.26
C GLY A 367 -14.95 -25.67 18.70
N ALA A 368 -15.51 -26.50 19.58
CA ALA A 368 -15.72 -26.15 20.98
C ALA A 368 -14.39 -25.95 21.72
N ASP A 369 -13.44 -26.86 21.56
CA ASP A 369 -12.19 -26.91 22.32
C ASP A 369 -11.05 -26.06 21.75
N ALA A 370 -11.34 -25.14 20.82
CA ALA A 370 -10.35 -24.19 20.34
C ALA A 370 -9.86 -23.26 21.48
N LYS A 371 -8.59 -22.85 21.45
CA LYS A 371 -8.01 -21.99 22.50
C LYS A 371 -8.52 -20.54 22.51
N GLY A 372 -9.32 -20.17 21.51
CA GLY A 372 -9.87 -18.83 21.36
C GLY A 372 -10.13 -18.51 19.89
N THR A 373 -10.64 -17.31 19.63
CA THR A 373 -10.85 -16.78 18.29
C THR A 373 -9.59 -16.06 17.79
N VAL A 374 -9.26 -16.18 16.50
CA VAL A 374 -8.13 -15.46 15.91
C VAL A 374 -8.28 -13.94 16.10
N ALA A 375 -7.36 -13.35 16.85
CA ALA A 375 -7.32 -11.91 17.09
C ALA A 375 -6.97 -11.12 15.81
N GLU A 376 -7.44 -9.87 15.73
CA GLU A 376 -7.28 -9.00 14.54
C GLU A 376 -5.82 -8.89 14.07
N GLY A 377 -4.89 -8.63 14.99
CA GLY A 377 -3.46 -8.48 14.71
C GLY A 377 -2.70 -9.79 14.56
N ASN A 378 -3.28 -10.94 14.93
CA ASN A 378 -2.64 -12.26 14.84
C ASN A 378 -2.75 -12.85 13.43
N GLY A 379 -2.32 -12.07 12.44
CA GLY A 379 -2.59 -12.31 11.02
C GLY A 379 -3.70 -11.37 10.53
N TYR A 380 -4.65 -11.91 9.79
CA TYR A 380 -5.79 -11.16 9.24
C TYR A 380 -7.09 -11.54 9.94
N GLY A 381 -7.19 -11.26 11.25
CA GLY A 381 -8.35 -11.62 12.08
C GLY A 381 -9.52 -10.62 12.04
N ALA A 382 -9.49 -9.61 11.17
CA ALA A 382 -10.46 -8.52 11.12
C ALA A 382 -11.91 -8.99 10.86
N TRP A 383 -12.09 -10.17 10.27
CA TRP A 383 -13.38 -10.81 10.00
C TRP A 383 -14.05 -11.40 11.26
N ASN A 384 -13.31 -11.50 12.37
CA ASN A 384 -13.84 -11.94 13.65
C ASN A 384 -14.40 -10.78 14.49
N VAL A 385 -14.40 -9.56 13.94
CA VAL A 385 -14.88 -8.35 14.59
C VAL A 385 -16.14 -7.88 13.88
N SER A 386 -17.15 -7.49 14.67
CA SER A 386 -18.41 -7.00 14.12
C SER A 386 -18.16 -5.80 13.20
N TRP A 387 -19.02 -5.60 12.21
CA TRP A 387 -18.87 -4.46 11.29
C TRP A 387 -18.88 -3.12 12.03
N THR A 388 -19.76 -2.98 13.03
CA THR A 388 -19.88 -1.77 13.86
C THR A 388 -18.58 -1.49 14.61
N ASP A 389 -18.02 -2.51 15.28
CA ASP A 389 -16.76 -2.36 16.03
C ASP A 389 -15.57 -2.11 15.11
N TRP A 390 -15.58 -2.70 13.91
CA TRP A 390 -14.56 -2.45 12.90
C TRP A 390 -14.56 -0.99 12.46
N GLN A 391 -15.73 -0.46 12.10
CA GLN A 391 -15.84 0.94 11.69
C GLN A 391 -15.49 1.91 12.81
N ALA A 392 -15.75 1.56 14.08
CA ALA A 392 -15.36 2.36 15.24
C ALA A 392 -13.83 2.49 15.43
N LYS A 393 -13.04 1.69 14.71
CA LYS A 393 -11.57 1.77 14.70
C LYS A 393 -11.02 2.77 13.67
N SER A 394 -11.86 3.33 12.81
CA SER A 394 -11.46 4.42 11.89
C SER A 394 -11.11 5.67 12.68
N ALA A 395 -10.03 6.34 12.27
CA ALA A 395 -9.61 7.62 12.87
C ALA A 395 -10.37 8.83 12.29
N LEU A 396 -11.29 8.61 11.35
CA LEU A 396 -12.08 9.66 10.69
C LEU A 396 -13.55 9.67 11.10
N ARG A 397 -13.93 8.84 12.09
CA ARG A 397 -15.32 8.65 12.49
C ARG A 397 -15.72 9.46 13.71
#